data_AF-A0A1V3RME2-F1
#
_entry.id   AF-A0A1V3RME2-F1
#
_cell.length_a   1.000
_cell.length_b   1.000
_cell.length_c   1.000
_cell.angle_alpha   90.00
_cell.angle_beta   90.00
_cell.angle_gamma   90.00
#
_symmetry.space_group_name_H-M   'P 1'
#
loop_
_entity.id
_entity.type
_entity.pdbx_description
1 polymer ?
#
loop_
_entity_poly.entity_id
_entity_poly.type
_entity_poly.pdbx_seq_one_letter_code
_entity_poly.pdbx_strand_id
1 'polypeptide(L)'
;MELKSPQALKFELPEDVLQEFYCHELRDSFLPSNPVSSICHDTEEPTLFTIDLFKILNWLHDHDFPRPFEKEVCAIPVLLYVPDFSTKHLLFHYDGSPNSADLIRNFILLFGSIIKESKATIISPSFIPKSKIKEEQELIHLVSSFTKETSFIKFNFSRIGDFWSYGVKHNCTLLVTTKNYQTELAKVLFHFYNGKVWSGPLSFYLAM
;
A
#
# COMPACT_ATOMS: atom_id res chain seq x y z
N MET A 1 -4.90 -28.76 1.00
CA MET A 1 -3.76 -27.87 1.26
C MET A 1 -3.54 -27.15 -0.06
N GLU A 2 -3.98 -25.90 -0.17
CA GLU A 2 -3.74 -25.12 -1.38
C GLU A 2 -2.23 -24.81 -1.42
N LEU A 3 -1.58 -25.17 -2.52
CA LEU A 3 -0.17 -24.88 -2.74
C LEU A 3 -0.06 -23.39 -3.01
N LYS A 4 0.68 -22.67 -2.16
CA LYS A 4 1.00 -21.26 -2.38
C LYS A 4 1.81 -21.08 -3.67
N SER A 5 1.68 -19.91 -4.28
CA SER A 5 2.45 -19.57 -5.47
C SER A 5 3.97 -19.57 -5.18
N PRO A 6 4.82 -19.86 -6.18
CA PRO A 6 6.28 -19.72 -6.05
C PRO A 6 6.71 -18.31 -5.57
N GLN A 7 5.92 -17.29 -5.88
CA GLN A 7 6.14 -15.90 -5.48
C GLN A 7 5.96 -15.71 -3.97
N ALA A 8 5.12 -16.50 -3.29
CA ALA A 8 4.97 -16.45 -1.84
C ALA A 8 6.26 -16.86 -1.09
N LEU A 9 7.10 -17.71 -1.69
CA LEU A 9 8.38 -18.15 -1.13
C LEU A 9 9.41 -17.00 -1.01
N LYS A 10 9.16 -15.88 -1.69
CA LYS A 10 10.00 -14.67 -1.63
C LYS A 10 9.80 -13.88 -0.33
N PHE A 11 8.79 -14.20 0.48
CA PHE A 11 8.55 -13.55 1.76
C PHE A 11 9.33 -14.22 2.92
N GLU A 12 9.72 -13.43 3.92
CA GLU A 12 10.23 -13.95 5.22
C GLU A 12 9.09 -14.31 6.19
N LEU A 13 7.86 -14.00 5.80
CA LEU A 13 6.71 -14.08 6.68
C LEU A 13 6.18 -15.52 6.83
N PRO A 14 5.56 -15.84 7.98
CA PRO A 14 4.86 -17.10 8.17
C PRO A 14 3.75 -17.32 7.12
N GLU A 15 3.50 -18.57 6.75
CA GLU A 15 2.51 -18.89 5.71
C GLU A 15 1.08 -18.50 6.10
N ASP A 16 0.72 -18.48 7.37
CA ASP A 16 -0.63 -18.12 7.84
C ASP A 16 -0.91 -16.61 7.87
N VAL A 17 0.10 -15.81 7.53
CA VAL A 17 0.07 -14.34 7.56
C VAL A 17 -0.15 -13.75 6.17
N LEU A 18 0.31 -14.44 5.12
CA LEU A 18 0.27 -13.98 3.74
C LEU A 18 -0.93 -14.58 2.99
N GLN A 19 -1.78 -13.72 2.42
CA GLN A 19 -2.87 -14.13 1.54
C GLN A 19 -2.63 -13.66 0.10
N GLU A 20 -3.10 -14.44 -0.87
CA GLU A 20 -2.88 -14.25 -2.30
C GLU A 20 -4.19 -13.96 -3.02
N PHE A 21 -4.15 -12.99 -3.94
CA PHE A 21 -5.30 -12.56 -4.73
C PHE A 21 -4.93 -12.54 -6.21
N TYR A 22 -5.87 -12.98 -7.06
CA TYR A 22 -5.66 -13.25 -8.49
C TYR A 22 -6.67 -12.45 -9.34
N CYS A 23 -6.79 -11.15 -9.04
CA CYS A 23 -7.75 -10.23 -9.65
C CYS A 23 -7.06 -9.24 -10.61
N HIS A 24 -7.65 -8.95 -11.76
CA HIS A 24 -7.28 -7.74 -12.50
C HIS A 24 -7.84 -6.46 -11.85
N GLU A 25 -9.03 -6.55 -11.28
CA GLU A 25 -9.71 -5.46 -10.57
C GLU A 25 -10.43 -6.05 -9.35
N LEU A 26 -10.33 -5.39 -8.21
CA LEU A 26 -11.04 -5.77 -6.99
C LEU A 26 -12.53 -5.46 -7.14
N ARG A 27 -13.40 -6.11 -6.36
CA ARG A 27 -14.85 -5.82 -6.34
C ARG A 27 -15.23 -5.06 -5.07
N ASP A 28 -16.37 -4.38 -5.08
CA ASP A 28 -16.88 -3.62 -3.92
C ASP A 28 -16.99 -4.44 -2.62
N SER A 29 -17.09 -5.77 -2.73
CA SER A 29 -17.12 -6.71 -1.60
C SER A 29 -15.73 -7.12 -1.09
N PHE A 30 -14.65 -6.57 -1.64
CA PHE A 30 -13.28 -6.95 -1.27
C PHE A 30 -13.01 -6.71 0.21
N LEU A 31 -12.57 -7.76 0.89
CA LEU A 31 -12.08 -7.72 2.25
C LEU A 31 -10.72 -8.42 2.29
N PRO A 32 -9.64 -7.73 2.69
CA PRO A 32 -8.29 -8.28 2.61
C PRO A 32 -8.04 -9.41 3.63
N SER A 33 -8.92 -9.59 4.61
CA SER A 33 -8.89 -10.69 5.58
C SER A 33 -9.64 -11.94 5.12
N ASN A 34 -10.47 -11.82 4.07
CA ASN A 34 -11.32 -12.90 3.60
C ASN A 34 -10.97 -13.27 2.14
N PRO A 35 -10.27 -14.38 1.91
CA PRO A 35 -9.97 -14.83 0.56
C PRO A 35 -11.24 -15.20 -0.23
N VAL A 36 -12.32 -15.61 0.45
CA VAL A 36 -13.57 -16.06 -0.19
C VAL A 36 -14.37 -14.90 -0.79
N SER A 37 -14.32 -13.70 -0.19
CA SER A 37 -14.97 -12.49 -0.75
C SER A 37 -14.29 -11.98 -2.03
N SER A 38 -13.20 -12.61 -2.40
CA SER A 38 -12.19 -12.12 -3.32
C SER A 38 -11.81 -13.18 -4.36
N ILE A 39 -12.69 -14.18 -4.54
CA ILE A 39 -12.57 -15.21 -5.57
C ILE A 39 -12.75 -14.54 -6.93
N CYS A 40 -11.61 -14.17 -7.49
CA CYS A 40 -11.35 -13.80 -8.87
C CYS A 40 -10.17 -14.70 -9.26
N HIS A 41 -10.30 -15.42 -10.37
CA HIS A 41 -9.20 -16.16 -10.98
C HIS A 41 -9.08 -15.66 -12.41
N ASP A 42 -8.88 -14.35 -12.52
CA ASP A 42 -8.74 -13.71 -13.82
C ASP A 42 -7.31 -13.90 -14.35
N THR A 43 -6.38 -14.28 -13.48
CA THR A 43 -4.95 -14.47 -13.77
C THR A 43 -4.41 -15.78 -13.22
N GLU A 44 -3.35 -16.29 -13.87
CA GLU A 44 -2.59 -17.46 -13.40
C GLU A 44 -1.60 -17.10 -12.28
N GLU A 45 -1.16 -15.84 -12.21
CA GLU A 45 -0.25 -15.33 -11.18
C GLU A 45 -0.95 -14.38 -10.21
N PRO A 46 -0.51 -14.32 -8.94
CA PRO A 46 -1.09 -13.40 -7.97
C PRO A 46 -0.82 -11.94 -8.37
N THR A 47 -1.84 -11.10 -8.24
CA THR A 47 -1.79 -9.67 -8.55
C THR A 47 -1.71 -8.80 -7.30
N LEU A 48 -2.04 -9.35 -6.13
CA LEU A 48 -1.91 -8.68 -4.84
C LEU A 48 -1.64 -9.71 -3.74
N PHE A 49 -0.70 -9.38 -2.86
CA PHE A 49 -0.58 -10.03 -1.57
C PHE A 49 -1.22 -9.15 -0.49
N THR A 50 -1.99 -9.73 0.42
CA THR A 50 -2.46 -9.03 1.62
C THR A 50 -1.87 -9.64 2.87
N ILE A 51 -1.60 -8.78 3.85
CA ILE A 51 -1.02 -9.18 5.11
C ILE A 51 -1.65 -8.38 6.24
N ASP A 52 -2.06 -9.08 7.30
CA ASP A 52 -2.54 -8.45 8.53
C ASP A 52 -1.38 -7.73 9.23
N LEU A 53 -1.50 -6.41 9.37
CA LEU A 53 -0.49 -5.56 9.97
C LEU A 53 -0.23 -5.92 11.43
N PHE A 54 -1.25 -6.32 12.19
CA PHE A 54 -1.06 -6.74 13.59
C PHE A 54 -0.30 -8.06 13.69
N LYS A 55 -0.52 -8.98 12.75
CA LYS A 55 0.30 -10.20 12.68
C LYS A 55 1.76 -9.89 12.32
N ILE A 56 1.99 -8.96 11.38
CA ILE A 56 3.37 -8.49 11.08
C ILE A 56 4.01 -7.85 12.30
N LEU A 57 3.29 -7.02 13.05
CA LEU A 57 3.84 -6.41 14.26
C LEU A 57 4.27 -7.49 15.25
N ASN A 58 3.40 -8.46 15.56
CA ASN A 58 3.77 -9.56 16.45
C ASN A 58 5.02 -10.31 15.94
N TRP A 59 5.06 -10.66 14.65
CA TRP A 59 6.21 -11.33 14.04
C TRP A 59 7.50 -10.50 14.08
N LEU A 60 7.43 -9.19 13.80
CA LEU A 60 8.58 -8.29 13.88
C LEU A 60 9.16 -8.25 15.30
N HIS A 61 8.29 -8.33 16.31
CA HIS A 61 8.66 -8.27 17.72
C HIS A 61 9.17 -9.57 18.31
N ASP A 62 8.94 -10.70 17.63
CA ASP A 62 9.59 -11.97 17.95
C ASP A 62 11.09 -11.98 17.56
N HIS A 63 11.58 -10.90 16.93
CA HIS A 63 12.97 -10.73 16.53
C HIS A 63 13.68 -9.62 17.32
N ASP A 64 14.99 -9.78 17.51
CA ASP A 64 15.82 -8.78 18.21
C ASP A 64 15.99 -7.46 17.42
N PHE A 65 15.72 -7.48 16.12
CA PHE A 65 15.90 -6.35 15.20
C PHE A 65 14.84 -6.34 14.10
N PRO A 66 14.50 -5.16 13.53
CA PRO A 66 13.51 -5.06 12.46
C PRO A 66 13.96 -5.84 11.23
N ARG A 67 13.14 -6.80 10.80
CA ARG A 67 13.38 -7.63 9.61
C ARG A 67 12.60 -7.14 8.39
N PRO A 68 13.13 -7.30 7.18
CA PRO A 68 12.37 -7.04 5.96
C PRO A 68 11.25 -8.09 5.79
N PHE A 69 10.13 -7.69 5.18
CA PHE A 69 9.02 -8.60 4.88
C PHE A 69 9.33 -9.57 3.72
N GLU A 70 10.18 -9.13 2.79
CA GLU A 70 10.58 -9.85 1.58
C GLU A 70 12.07 -10.19 1.65
N LYS A 71 12.42 -11.44 1.36
CA LYS A 71 13.80 -11.90 1.16
C LYS A 71 14.36 -11.38 -0.15
N GLU A 72 13.50 -11.39 -1.17
CA GLU A 72 13.81 -10.99 -2.53
C GLU A 72 12.74 -10.03 -3.03
N VAL A 73 13.16 -9.02 -3.79
CA VAL A 73 12.26 -8.01 -4.34
C VAL A 73 11.16 -8.69 -5.16
N CYS A 74 9.91 -8.57 -4.70
CA CYS A 74 8.74 -9.06 -5.40
C CYS A 74 8.07 -7.92 -6.16
N ALA A 75 7.78 -8.12 -7.46
CA ALA A 75 7.09 -7.11 -8.27
C ALA A 75 5.61 -6.95 -7.89
N ILE A 76 5.00 -7.99 -7.33
CA ILE A 76 3.58 -8.01 -6.98
C ILE A 76 3.35 -7.10 -5.78
N PRO A 77 2.35 -6.20 -5.82
CA PRO A 77 2.08 -5.30 -4.72
C PRO A 77 1.66 -6.03 -3.43
N VAL A 78 1.89 -5.35 -2.31
CA VAL A 78 1.58 -5.84 -0.97
C VAL A 78 0.68 -4.83 -0.26
N LEU A 79 -0.46 -5.29 0.25
CA LEU A 79 -1.36 -4.54 1.11
C LEU A 79 -1.19 -4.99 2.57
N LEU A 80 -0.59 -4.14 3.39
CA LEU A 80 -0.57 -4.28 4.84
C LEU A 80 -1.84 -3.66 5.40
N TYR A 81 -2.78 -4.47 5.85
CA TYR A 81 -4.10 -4.00 6.28
C TYR A 81 -4.29 -4.05 7.80
N VAL A 82 -5.08 -3.12 8.32
CA VAL A 82 -5.63 -3.19 9.68
C VAL A 82 -7.01 -3.90 9.66
N PRO A 83 -7.51 -4.47 10.77
CA PRO A 83 -8.77 -5.20 10.79
C PRO A 83 -9.97 -4.45 10.20
N ASP A 84 -10.07 -3.15 10.49
CA ASP A 84 -11.09 -2.25 9.93
C ASP A 84 -10.62 -1.59 8.63
N PHE A 85 -10.17 -2.40 7.66
CA PHE A 85 -9.65 -1.92 6.39
C PHE A 85 -10.65 -0.98 5.70
N SER A 86 -10.16 0.15 5.20
CA SER A 86 -10.98 1.15 4.52
C SER A 86 -10.21 1.90 3.45
N THR A 87 -10.87 2.17 2.33
CA THR A 87 -10.38 3.02 1.25
C THR A 87 -10.88 4.46 1.36
N LYS A 88 -11.56 4.85 2.44
CA LYS A 88 -12.26 6.15 2.57
C LYS A 88 -11.36 7.37 2.31
N HIS A 89 -10.10 7.33 2.75
CA HIS A 89 -9.18 8.44 2.54
C HIS A 89 -7.79 7.92 2.15
N LEU A 90 -7.47 8.11 0.87
CA LEU A 90 -6.25 7.65 0.24
C LEU A 90 -5.17 8.73 0.27
N LEU A 91 -3.93 8.32 0.50
CA LEU A 91 -2.77 9.18 0.41
C LEU A 91 -1.78 8.58 -0.58
N PHE A 92 -1.60 9.23 -1.72
CA PHE A 92 -0.67 8.81 -2.77
C PHE A 92 0.65 9.56 -2.64
N HIS A 93 1.75 8.83 -2.72
CA HIS A 93 3.09 9.41 -2.80
C HIS A 93 3.63 9.34 -4.23
N TYR A 94 3.79 10.50 -4.87
CA TYR A 94 4.47 10.66 -6.15
C TYR A 94 5.79 11.37 -5.92
N ASP A 95 6.93 10.73 -6.23
CA ASP A 95 8.27 11.29 -6.01
C ASP A 95 8.92 11.85 -7.30
N GLY A 96 8.17 11.88 -8.41
CA GLY A 96 8.68 12.30 -9.72
C GLY A 96 9.35 11.19 -10.53
N SER A 97 9.51 9.99 -9.96
CA SER A 97 10.02 8.82 -10.68
C SER A 97 8.93 8.12 -11.51
N PRO A 98 9.31 7.39 -12.58
CA PRO A 98 8.38 6.53 -13.31
C PRO A 98 7.71 5.48 -12.41
N ASN A 99 8.46 4.91 -11.46
CA ASN A 99 7.96 3.89 -10.55
C ASN A 99 6.78 4.40 -9.71
N SER A 100 6.89 5.59 -9.09
CA SER A 100 5.78 6.13 -8.31
C SER A 100 4.57 6.52 -9.19
N ALA A 101 4.79 6.90 -10.44
CA ALA A 101 3.71 7.12 -11.40
C ALA A 101 2.99 5.82 -11.77
N ASP A 102 3.75 4.78 -12.12
CA ASP A 102 3.21 3.47 -12.50
C ASP A 102 2.53 2.77 -11.34
N LEU A 103 3.05 2.93 -10.12
CA LEU A 103 2.41 2.49 -8.90
C LEU A 103 1.01 3.08 -8.75
N ILE A 104 0.85 4.39 -8.95
CA ILE A 104 -0.46 5.05 -8.86
C ILE A 104 -1.38 4.53 -9.97
N ARG A 105 -0.90 4.42 -11.21
CA ARG A 105 -1.69 3.88 -12.33
C ARG A 105 -2.18 2.46 -12.06
N ASN A 106 -1.29 1.58 -11.62
CA ASN A 106 -1.61 0.18 -11.31
C ASN A 106 -2.53 0.05 -10.10
N PHE A 107 -2.37 0.91 -9.09
CA PHE A 107 -3.30 0.99 -7.97
C PHE A 107 -4.71 1.35 -8.47
N ILE A 108 -4.85 2.35 -9.33
CA ILE A 108 -6.15 2.76 -9.88
C ILE A 108 -6.77 1.64 -10.71
N LEU A 109 -5.98 0.90 -11.50
CA LEU A 109 -6.47 -0.27 -12.24
C LEU A 109 -7.02 -1.36 -11.30
N LEU A 110 -6.32 -1.64 -10.20
CA LEU A 110 -6.70 -2.71 -9.28
C LEU A 110 -7.82 -2.32 -8.31
N PHE A 111 -7.80 -1.09 -7.79
CA PHE A 111 -8.74 -0.61 -6.75
C PHE A 111 -9.87 0.28 -7.32
N GLY A 112 -9.90 0.54 -8.62
CA GLY A 112 -10.76 1.56 -9.24
C GLY A 112 -12.24 1.46 -8.91
N SER A 113 -12.79 0.24 -8.90
CA SER A 113 -14.17 -0.03 -8.48
C SER A 113 -14.48 0.42 -7.05
N ILE A 114 -13.54 0.22 -6.11
CA ILE A 114 -13.76 0.35 -4.66
C ILE A 114 -13.35 1.70 -4.07
N ILE A 115 -12.81 2.61 -4.89
CA ILE A 115 -12.35 3.94 -4.46
C ILE A 115 -13.23 5.10 -4.94
N LYS A 116 -14.36 4.80 -5.57
CA LYS A 116 -15.27 5.81 -6.14
C LYS A 116 -15.75 6.85 -5.13
N GLU A 117 -16.02 6.41 -3.89
CA GLU A 117 -16.46 7.30 -2.80
C GLU A 117 -15.30 7.85 -1.95
N SER A 118 -14.06 7.52 -2.31
CA SER A 118 -12.87 7.91 -1.56
C SER A 118 -12.54 9.38 -1.73
N LYS A 119 -11.96 9.96 -0.68
CA LYS A 119 -11.12 11.15 -0.80
C LYS A 119 -9.71 10.70 -1.13
N ALA A 120 -9.03 11.37 -2.04
CA ALA A 120 -7.65 11.11 -2.37
C ALA A 120 -6.82 12.37 -2.22
N THR A 121 -5.64 12.24 -1.61
CA THR A 121 -4.62 13.29 -1.59
C THR A 121 -3.38 12.77 -2.30
N ILE A 122 -2.91 13.48 -3.31
CA ILE A 122 -1.64 13.19 -3.97
C ILE A 122 -0.60 14.16 -3.41
N ILE A 123 0.50 13.59 -2.93
CA ILE A 123 1.66 14.36 -2.49
C ILE A 123 2.76 14.24 -3.53
N SER A 124 3.25 15.39 -3.97
CA SER A 124 4.33 15.51 -4.94
C SER A 124 5.46 16.40 -4.41
N PRO A 125 6.73 16.17 -4.80
CA PRO A 125 7.83 17.03 -4.41
C PRO A 125 7.58 18.48 -4.83
N SER A 126 7.98 19.41 -3.96
CA SER A 126 7.86 20.85 -4.20
C SER A 126 8.62 21.31 -5.44
N PHE A 127 9.68 20.58 -5.80
CA PHE A 127 10.43 20.80 -7.03
C PHE A 127 10.37 19.55 -7.90
N ILE A 128 9.82 19.69 -9.11
CA ILE A 128 9.81 18.63 -10.11
C ILE A 128 10.31 19.21 -11.46
N PRO A 129 11.13 18.47 -12.23
CA PRO A 129 11.58 18.94 -13.53
C PRO A 129 10.39 19.27 -14.45
N LYS A 130 10.53 20.30 -15.29
CA LYS A 130 9.46 20.70 -16.24
C LYS A 130 8.98 19.55 -17.13
N SER A 131 9.88 18.63 -17.49
CA SER A 131 9.58 17.43 -18.26
C SER A 131 8.58 16.48 -17.59
N LYS A 132 8.42 16.56 -16.27
CA LYS A 132 7.55 15.71 -15.45
C LYS A 132 6.24 16.37 -15.03
N ILE A 133 6.07 17.67 -15.28
CA ILE A 133 4.82 18.39 -14.96
C ILE A 133 3.63 17.78 -15.70
N LYS A 134 3.83 17.35 -16.95
CA LYS A 134 2.76 16.72 -17.74
C LYS A 134 2.30 15.40 -17.10
N GLU A 135 3.24 14.54 -16.74
CA GLU A 135 2.97 13.26 -16.06
C GLU A 135 2.24 13.49 -14.72
N GLU A 136 2.67 14.47 -13.93
CA GLU A 136 1.99 14.83 -12.70
C GLU A 136 0.52 15.23 -12.91
N GLN A 137 0.24 16.06 -13.92
CA GLN A 137 -1.13 16.47 -14.25
C GLN A 137 -1.98 15.29 -14.73
N GLU A 138 -1.39 14.38 -15.51
CA GLU A 138 -2.03 13.14 -15.95
C GLU A 138 -2.40 12.25 -14.75
N LEU A 139 -1.52 12.14 -13.74
CA LEU A 139 -1.81 11.40 -12.51
C LEU A 139 -2.93 12.06 -11.67
N ILE A 140 -2.91 13.39 -11.53
CA ILE A 140 -3.98 14.12 -10.83
C ILE A 140 -5.32 13.89 -11.54
N HIS A 141 -5.35 13.97 -12.86
CA HIS A 141 -6.56 13.73 -13.64
C HIS A 141 -7.04 12.28 -13.50
N LEU A 142 -6.13 11.31 -13.58
CA LEU A 142 -6.45 9.90 -13.39
C LEU A 142 -7.11 9.66 -12.03
N VAL A 143 -6.46 10.05 -10.92
CA VAL A 143 -7.01 9.84 -9.57
C VAL A 143 -8.35 10.56 -9.38
N SER A 144 -8.49 11.77 -9.92
CA SER A 144 -9.75 12.52 -9.83
C SER A 144 -10.90 11.93 -10.65
N SER A 145 -10.61 11.17 -11.71
CA SER A 145 -11.64 10.44 -12.45
C SER A 145 -12.16 9.19 -11.75
N PHE A 146 -11.44 8.67 -10.74
CA PHE A 146 -11.80 7.44 -10.01
C PHE A 146 -12.21 7.68 -8.56
N THR A 147 -12.09 8.91 -8.05
CA THR A 147 -12.36 9.25 -6.64
C THR A 147 -13.31 10.43 -6.53
N LYS A 148 -14.03 10.51 -5.41
CA LYS A 148 -15.06 11.54 -5.18
C LYS A 148 -14.46 12.94 -5.01
N GLU A 149 -13.33 13.01 -4.32
CA GLU A 149 -12.63 14.25 -4.02
C GLU A 149 -11.14 14.00 -4.17
N THR A 150 -10.46 14.85 -4.93
CA THR A 150 -8.99 14.80 -5.06
C THR A 150 -8.39 16.11 -4.62
N SER A 151 -7.42 16.02 -3.72
CA SER A 151 -6.53 17.10 -3.33
C SER A 151 -5.12 16.80 -3.82
N PHE A 152 -4.38 17.87 -4.12
CA PHE A 152 -2.99 17.79 -4.53
C PHE A 152 -2.16 18.75 -3.69
N ILE A 153 -1.06 18.27 -3.13
CA ILE A 153 -0.17 19.09 -2.31
C ILE A 153 1.29 18.92 -2.75
N LYS A 154 2.02 20.03 -2.69
CA LYS A 154 3.46 20.09 -2.92
C LYS A 154 4.17 20.04 -1.58
N PHE A 155 4.79 18.91 -1.27
CA PHE A 155 5.50 18.70 -0.01
C PHE A 155 6.63 17.69 -0.20
N ASN A 156 7.81 18.02 0.32
CA ASN A 156 8.96 17.11 0.27
C ASN A 156 8.95 16.20 1.49
N PHE A 157 8.60 14.93 1.30
CA PHE A 157 8.89 13.91 2.31
C PHE A 157 10.29 13.38 2.12
N SER A 158 11.06 13.36 3.21
CA SER A 158 12.40 12.77 3.22
C SER A 158 12.41 11.35 3.77
N ARG A 159 11.38 10.98 4.55
CA ARG A 159 11.30 9.70 5.27
C ARG A 159 9.86 9.19 5.27
N ILE A 160 9.70 7.86 5.27
CA ILE A 160 8.39 7.20 5.36
C ILE A 160 7.63 7.57 6.66
N GLY A 161 8.34 7.88 7.74
CA GLY A 161 7.74 8.36 8.99
C GLY A 161 7.02 9.70 8.86
N ASP A 162 7.48 10.59 7.98
CA ASP A 162 6.82 11.87 7.71
C ASP A 162 5.51 11.64 6.93
N PHE A 163 5.56 10.74 5.95
CA PHE A 163 4.40 10.33 5.15
C PHE A 163 3.32 9.68 6.04
N TRP A 164 3.74 8.78 6.92
CA TRP A 164 2.88 8.20 7.95
C TRP A 164 2.26 9.25 8.87
N SER A 165 3.08 10.16 9.41
CA SER A 165 2.63 11.21 10.33
C SER A 165 1.59 12.11 9.69
N TYR A 166 1.77 12.44 8.40
CA TYR A 166 0.76 13.17 7.62
C TYR A 166 -0.53 12.36 7.51
N GLY A 167 -0.44 11.08 7.14
CA GLY A 167 -1.59 10.18 7.05
C GLY A 167 -2.41 10.13 8.34
N VAL A 168 -1.75 9.97 9.48
CA VAL A 168 -2.42 9.98 10.80
C VAL A 168 -3.06 11.34 11.08
N LYS A 169 -2.34 12.44 10.90
CA LYS A 169 -2.84 13.80 11.17
C LYS A 169 -4.08 14.16 10.34
N HIS A 170 -4.16 13.64 9.11
CA HIS A 170 -5.25 13.91 8.17
C HIS A 170 -6.28 12.78 8.10
N ASN A 171 -6.25 11.82 9.02
CA ASN A 171 -7.16 10.67 9.07
C ASN A 171 -7.24 9.92 7.73
N CYS A 172 -6.09 9.71 7.09
CA CYS A 172 -5.98 8.82 5.95
C CYS A 172 -6.12 7.36 6.43
N THR A 173 -6.77 6.53 5.61
CA THR A 173 -7.02 5.11 5.90
C THR A 173 -6.09 4.20 5.12
N LEU A 174 -5.58 4.65 3.96
CA LEU A 174 -4.65 3.88 3.13
C LEU A 174 -3.56 4.76 2.54
N LEU A 175 -2.31 4.38 2.79
CA LEU A 175 -1.10 5.01 2.28
C LEU A 175 -0.55 4.21 1.11
N VAL A 176 -0.36 4.87 -0.02
CA VAL A 176 0.03 4.25 -1.30
C VAL A 176 1.42 4.77 -1.69
N THR A 177 2.44 3.92 -1.59
CA THR A 177 3.85 4.31 -1.80
C THR A 177 4.72 3.13 -2.25
N THR A 178 5.96 3.41 -2.63
CA THR A 178 6.87 2.40 -3.20
C THR A 178 7.43 1.45 -2.15
N LYS A 179 7.78 0.22 -2.56
CA LYS A 179 8.49 -0.78 -1.75
C LYS A 179 9.90 -0.35 -1.35
N ASN A 180 10.46 0.69 -1.98
CA ASN A 180 11.74 1.27 -1.57
C ASN A 180 11.71 1.75 -0.11
N TYR A 181 10.52 2.05 0.44
CA TYR A 181 10.34 2.41 1.84
C TYR A 181 10.12 1.23 2.78
N GLN A 182 10.07 -0.02 2.30
CA GLN A 182 9.73 -1.19 3.11
C GLN A 182 10.65 -1.38 4.32
N THR A 183 11.96 -1.26 4.14
CA THR A 183 12.93 -1.41 5.24
C THR A 183 12.75 -0.33 6.30
N GLU A 184 12.55 0.92 5.88
CA GLU A 184 12.30 2.03 6.81
C GLU A 184 10.92 1.88 7.48
N LEU A 185 9.92 1.38 6.77
CA LEU A 185 8.60 1.08 7.31
C LEU A 185 8.68 -0.02 8.38
N ALA A 186 9.41 -1.11 8.12
CA ALA A 186 9.62 -2.18 9.10
C ALA A 186 10.30 -1.65 10.37
N LYS A 187 11.30 -0.77 10.24
CA LYS A 187 11.91 -0.07 11.40
C LYS A 187 10.86 0.75 12.14
N VAL A 188 10.10 1.58 11.45
CA VAL A 188 9.05 2.42 12.06
C VAL A 188 8.04 1.56 12.82
N LEU A 189 7.52 0.50 12.19
CA LEU A 189 6.58 -0.43 12.80
C LEU A 189 7.15 -1.13 14.04
N PHE A 190 8.41 -1.60 13.97
CA PHE A 190 9.12 -2.22 15.09
C PHE A 190 9.31 -1.27 16.28
N HIS A 191 9.43 0.05 16.06
CA HIS A 191 9.59 0.98 17.18
C HIS A 191 8.26 1.33 17.87
N PHE A 192 7.13 1.23 17.16
CA PHE A 192 5.84 1.67 17.71
C PHE A 192 5.29 0.75 18.81
N TYR A 193 5.40 -0.57 18.67
CA TYR A 193 4.83 -1.51 19.64
C TYR A 193 5.62 -1.60 20.96
N ASN A 194 6.87 -1.10 21.03
CA ASN A 194 7.65 -0.99 22.28
C ASN A 194 7.17 0.11 23.26
N GLY A 195 5.92 0.58 23.14
CA GLY A 195 5.35 1.50 24.13
C GLY A 195 3.94 2.02 23.85
N LYS A 196 3.42 1.90 22.62
CA LYS A 196 2.01 2.21 22.29
C LYS A 196 1.53 1.28 21.19
N VAL A 197 0.47 0.51 21.44
CA VAL A 197 -0.22 -0.30 20.42
C VAL A 197 -0.41 0.56 19.16
N TRP A 198 -0.09 0.04 17.98
CA TRP A 198 -0.46 0.68 16.72
C TRP A 198 -1.97 0.87 16.71
N SER A 199 -2.42 2.07 17.06
CA SER A 199 -3.83 2.39 17.25
C SER A 199 -4.41 3.14 16.06
N GLY A 200 -3.67 3.21 14.94
CA GLY A 200 -4.08 3.94 13.75
C GLY A 200 -4.90 3.05 12.80
N PRO A 201 -5.99 3.55 12.20
CA PRO A 201 -6.78 2.84 11.19
C PRO A 201 -6.06 2.75 9.82
N LEU A 202 -4.72 2.77 9.83
CA LEU A 202 -3.92 3.13 8.68
C LEU A 202 -3.26 1.90 8.09
N SER A 203 -3.64 1.61 6.85
CA SER A 203 -3.11 0.53 6.02
C SER A 203 -2.06 1.06 5.03
N PHE A 204 -1.23 0.18 4.49
CA PHE A 204 -0.22 0.51 3.48
C PHE A 204 -0.36 -0.36 2.25
N TYR A 205 -0.35 0.25 1.07
CA TYR A 205 -0.16 -0.41 -0.20
C TYR A 205 1.24 -0.10 -0.71
N LEU A 206 2.03 -1.14 -0.94
CA LEU A 206 3.43 -1.07 -1.36
C LEU A 206 3.61 -1.76 -2.71
N ALA A 207 4.14 -1.06 -3.72
CA ALA A 207 4.48 -1.64 -5.02
C ALA A 207 5.84 -1.15 -5.54
N MET A 208 6.36 -1.76 -6.61
CA MET A 208 7.64 -1.40 -7.22
C MET A 208 7.57 -0.12 -8.05
#